data_AF-A0A7D9I133-F1
#
_entry.id   AF-A0A7D9I133-F1
#
_cell.length_a   1.000
_cell.length_b   1.000
_cell.length_c   1.000
_cell.angle_alpha   90.00
_cell.angle_beta   90.00
_cell.angle_gamma   90.00
#
_symmetry.space_group_name_H-M   'P 1'
#
loop_
_entity.id
_entity.type
_entity.pdbx_description
1 polymer ?
#
loop_
_entity_poly.entity_id
_entity_poly.type
_entity_poly.pdbx_seq_one_letter_code
_entity_poly.pdbx_strand_id
1 'polypeptide(L)'
;MELFEFLSSKVADCSISPECSVHITAGEHVTCVGRLIEMSSCNHEEADTRIVVHVKHALENGAKSIQVRTVDTDVVVALTGVFHDLSQINADLDLWVAFGCDTTSAFGGKGKKSFWQSWNAYEEVTDAFVHLAISHPFEHLDLHSESFQRIERLVVVVYDKTSNAKNVCSARMELFSQKSQAVDKIPPTQNALLQHIWRAVYQAGISRTCMLSQQTNPCSTAYAW
;
A
#
# COMPACT_ATOMS: atom_id res chain seq x y z
N MET A 1 -11.96 -11.07 8.32
CA MET A 1 -10.78 -10.24 8.59
C MET A 1 -10.72 -9.13 7.56
N GLU A 2 -10.81 -7.89 8.02
CA GLU A 2 -10.63 -6.72 7.16
C GLU A 2 -9.16 -6.57 6.75
N LEU A 3 -8.90 -5.83 5.66
CA LEU A 3 -7.54 -5.64 5.15
C LEU A 3 -6.61 -5.03 6.21
N PHE A 4 -7.09 -4.06 6.98
CA PHE A 4 -6.29 -3.39 8.00
C PHE A 4 -5.94 -4.32 9.18
N GLU A 5 -6.87 -5.17 9.61
CA GLU A 5 -6.62 -6.18 10.64
C GLU A 5 -5.58 -7.20 10.17
N PHE A 6 -5.72 -7.67 8.92
CA PHE A 6 -4.76 -8.58 8.31
C PHE A 6 -3.36 -7.98 8.25
N LEU A 7 -3.23 -6.76 7.73
CA LEU A 7 -1.95 -6.06 7.63
C LEU A 7 -1.34 -5.83 9.02
N SER A 8 -2.14 -5.40 9.99
CA SER A 8 -1.70 -5.22 11.39
C SER A 8 -1.12 -6.51 11.97
N SER A 9 -1.81 -7.63 11.76
CA SER A 9 -1.31 -8.95 12.18
C SER A 9 -0.01 -9.33 11.48
N LYS A 10 0.10 -9.10 10.16
CA LYS A 10 1.31 -9.48 9.41
C LYS A 10 2.52 -8.62 9.73
N VAL A 11 2.32 -7.34 10.03
CA VAL A 11 3.40 -6.47 10.50
C VAL A 11 3.85 -6.91 11.89
N ALA A 12 2.94 -7.37 12.75
CA ALA A 12 3.30 -7.88 14.07
C ALA A 12 4.17 -9.16 14.01
N ASP A 13 4.00 -9.98 12.97
CA ASP A 13 4.79 -11.21 12.75
C ASP A 13 6.19 -10.94 12.17
N CYS A 14 6.53 -9.70 11.82
CA CYS A 14 7.79 -9.39 11.14
C CYS A 14 8.99 -9.39 12.11
N SER A 15 10.08 -10.04 11.69
CA SER A 15 11.38 -9.94 12.36
C SER A 15 11.95 -8.53 12.20
N ILE A 16 12.03 -7.80 13.31
CA ILE A 16 12.56 -6.43 13.36
C ILE A 16 13.94 -6.45 13.99
N SER A 17 14.83 -5.55 13.53
CA SER A 17 16.16 -5.41 14.10
C SER A 17 16.09 -5.05 15.60
N PRO A 18 16.99 -5.56 16.46
CA PRO A 18 16.92 -5.34 17.92
C PRO A 18 16.87 -3.87 18.35
N GLU A 19 17.45 -2.98 17.53
CA GLU A 19 17.47 -1.52 17.75
C GLU A 19 16.17 -0.81 17.36
N CYS A 20 15.27 -1.49 16.65
CA CYS A 20 14.03 -0.91 16.15
C CYS A 20 12.82 -1.33 17.00
N SER A 21 11.80 -0.48 17.03
CA SER A 21 10.46 -0.82 17.51
C SER A 21 9.43 -0.53 16.43
N VAL A 22 8.34 -1.31 16.46
CA VAL A 22 7.18 -1.08 15.62
C VAL A 22 5.95 -1.02 16.51
N HIS A 23 5.21 0.08 16.40
CA HIS A 23 3.99 0.33 17.14
C HIS A 23 2.81 0.28 16.18
N ILE A 24 1.84 -0.59 16.45
CA ILE A 24 0.69 -0.85 15.58
C ILE A 24 -0.56 -0.50 16.37
N THR A 25 -1.37 0.42 15.85
CA THR A 25 -2.68 0.78 16.41
C THR A 25 -3.79 0.13 15.59
N ALA A 26 -4.59 -0.72 16.22
CA ALA A 26 -5.74 -1.38 15.60
C ALA A 26 -6.95 -1.34 16.54
N GLY A 27 -8.00 -0.60 16.16
CA GLY A 27 -9.09 -0.27 17.08
C GLY A 27 -8.56 0.50 18.29
N GLU A 28 -8.91 0.08 19.50
CA GLU A 28 -8.38 0.70 20.73
C GLU A 28 -7.05 0.09 21.20
N HIS A 29 -6.61 -0.98 20.55
CA HIS A 29 -5.44 -1.76 20.96
C HIS A 29 -4.15 -1.25 20.31
N VAL A 30 -3.06 -1.35 21.06
CA VAL A 30 -1.71 -1.06 20.62
C VAL A 30 -0.85 -2.30 20.77
N THR A 31 -0.24 -2.74 19.68
CA THR A 31 0.74 -3.84 19.66
C THR A 31 2.12 -3.26 19.44
N CYS A 32 3.07 -3.61 20.31
CA CYS A 32 4.47 -3.23 20.18
C CYS A 32 5.32 -4.45 19.85
N VAL A 33 6.18 -4.34 18.84
CA VAL A 33 7.16 -5.38 18.47
C VAL A 33 8.57 -4.78 18.53
N GLY A 34 9.52 -5.53 19.10
CA GLY A 34 10.91 -5.08 19.27
C GLY A 34 11.16 -4.45 20.64
N ARG A 35 11.82 -3.29 20.68
CA ARG A 35 12.10 -2.58 21.94
C ARG A 35 10.79 -2.18 22.64
N LEU A 36 10.57 -2.67 23.85
CA LEU A 36 9.37 -2.42 24.66
C LEU A 36 9.35 -0.99 25.21
N ILE A 37 8.98 -0.04 24.36
CA ILE A 37 8.52 1.27 24.79
C ILE A 37 7.00 1.22 24.71
N GLU A 38 6.32 1.30 25.85
CA GLU A 38 4.85 1.25 25.84
C GLU A 38 4.28 2.56 25.30
N MET A 39 3.40 2.45 24.31
CA MET A 39 2.57 3.56 23.85
C MET A 39 1.17 3.39 24.46
N SER A 40 0.59 4.48 24.95
CA SER A 40 -0.77 4.49 25.49
C SER A 40 -1.79 4.03 24.46
N SER A 41 -2.93 3.50 24.93
CA SER A 41 -4.04 3.15 24.04
C SER A 41 -4.47 4.35 23.19
N CYS A 42 -4.93 4.06 21.97
CA CYS A 42 -5.31 5.07 21.00
C CYS A 42 -6.75 4.80 20.52
N ASN A 43 -7.68 5.68 20.90
CA ASN A 43 -9.11 5.56 20.63
C ASN A 43 -9.59 6.42 19.44
N HIS A 44 -8.69 7.10 18.74
CA HIS A 44 -9.03 7.89 17.55
C HIS A 44 -9.62 7.00 16.48
N GLU A 45 -10.72 7.36 15.82
CA GLU A 45 -11.30 6.50 14.78
C GLU A 45 -10.39 6.42 13.54
N GLU A 46 -9.95 7.59 13.05
CA GLU A 46 -9.30 7.74 11.74
C GLU A 46 -7.76 7.61 11.80
N ALA A 47 -7.17 6.97 10.77
CA ALA A 47 -5.73 6.70 10.71
C ALA A 47 -4.86 7.96 10.61
N ASP A 48 -5.39 9.01 9.99
CA ASP A 48 -4.76 10.31 9.79
C ASP A 48 -4.59 11.12 11.08
N THR A 49 -5.46 10.93 12.07
CA THR A 49 -5.28 11.51 13.40
C THR A 49 -4.47 10.59 14.31
N ARG A 50 -4.55 9.26 14.12
CA ARG A 50 -3.69 8.29 14.83
C ARG A 50 -2.21 8.55 14.56
N ILE A 51 -1.83 8.95 13.34
CA ILE A 51 -0.43 9.24 13.01
C ILE A 51 0.17 10.34 13.91
N VAL A 52 -0.63 11.33 14.32
CA VAL A 52 -0.21 12.40 15.22
C VAL A 52 0.16 11.84 16.60
N VAL A 53 -0.61 10.87 17.09
CA VAL A 53 -0.32 10.17 18.36
C VAL A 53 1.01 9.43 18.28
N HIS A 54 1.29 8.75 17.17
CA HIS A 54 2.58 8.08 16.93
C HIS A 54 3.75 9.07 16.88
N VAL A 55 3.57 10.22 16.19
CA VAL A 55 4.58 11.28 16.14
C VAL A 55 4.86 11.83 17.55
N LYS A 56 3.81 12.15 18.31
CA LYS A 56 3.92 12.62 19.70
C LYS A 56 4.67 11.60 20.57
N HIS A 57 4.30 10.33 20.49
CA HIS A 57 4.95 9.25 21.24
C HIS A 57 6.44 9.14 20.90
N ALA A 58 6.82 9.23 19.62
CA ALA A 58 8.21 9.22 19.21
C ALA A 58 9.01 10.40 19.80
N LEU A 59 8.42 11.61 19.79
CA LEU A 59 9.04 12.80 20.39
C LEU A 59 9.25 12.68 21.89
N GLU A 60 8.24 12.20 22.63
CA GLU A 60 8.31 11.96 24.07
C GLU A 60 9.39 10.93 24.43
N ASN A 61 9.75 10.06 23.48
CA ASN A 61 10.82 9.07 23.62
C ASN A 61 12.15 9.52 22.98
N GLY A 62 12.31 10.82 22.73
CA GLY A 62 13.58 11.44 22.36
C GLY A 62 13.89 11.43 20.87
N ALA A 63 12.95 11.07 20.00
CA ALA A 63 13.12 11.27 18.56
C ALA A 63 13.25 12.78 18.27
N LYS A 64 14.16 13.11 17.36
CA LYS A 64 14.37 14.49 16.87
C LYS A 64 13.94 14.65 15.42
N SER A 65 14.35 13.69 14.58
CA SER A 65 13.93 13.62 13.19
C SER A 65 12.84 12.57 13.02
N ILE A 66 11.71 12.97 12.47
CA ILE A 66 10.55 12.11 12.24
C ILE A 66 10.12 12.27 10.78
N GLN A 67 9.95 11.15 10.09
CA GLN A 67 9.42 11.12 8.74
C GLN A 67 8.04 10.47 8.72
N VAL A 68 7.02 11.23 8.33
CA VAL A 68 5.67 10.72 8.06
C VAL A 68 5.51 10.46 6.56
N ARG A 69 5.02 9.28 6.21
CA ARG A 69 4.72 8.89 4.83
C ARG A 69 3.22 8.82 4.65
N THR A 70 2.68 9.58 3.71
CA THR A 70 1.24 9.61 3.45
C THR A 70 0.93 10.00 2.01
N VAL A 71 -0.17 9.45 1.49
CA VAL A 71 -0.79 9.91 0.24
C VAL A 71 -2.04 10.75 0.51
N ASP A 72 -2.52 10.77 1.76
CA ASP A 72 -3.73 11.46 2.17
C ASP A 72 -3.40 12.87 2.64
N THR A 73 -4.03 13.87 2.00
CA THR A 73 -3.79 15.30 2.25
C THR A 73 -4.16 15.69 3.68
N ASP A 74 -5.18 15.05 4.24
CA ASP A 74 -5.71 15.36 5.57
C ASP A 74 -4.66 15.07 6.67
N VAL A 75 -3.75 14.12 6.44
CA VAL A 75 -2.57 13.91 7.31
C VAL A 75 -1.66 15.13 7.34
N VAL A 76 -1.40 15.75 6.18
CA VAL A 76 -0.55 16.96 6.10
C VAL A 76 -1.21 18.12 6.82
N VAL A 77 -2.53 18.28 6.64
CA VAL A 77 -3.31 19.33 7.31
C VAL A 77 -3.30 19.10 8.82
N ALA A 78 -3.54 17.88 9.28
CA ALA A 78 -3.52 17.50 10.69
C ALA A 78 -2.14 17.79 11.33
N LEU A 79 -1.05 17.32 10.70
CA LEU A 79 0.31 17.56 11.18
C LEU A 79 0.67 19.05 11.21
N THR A 80 0.26 19.81 10.20
CA THR A 80 0.47 21.26 10.16
C THR A 80 -0.29 21.97 11.29
N GLY A 81 -1.54 21.55 11.54
CA GLY A 81 -2.39 22.12 12.59
C GLY A 81 -1.84 21.93 14.01
N VAL A 82 -1.14 20.82 14.25
CA VAL A 82 -0.57 20.47 15.58
C VAL A 82 0.93 20.72 15.69
N PHE A 83 1.58 21.22 14.62
CA PHE A 83 3.04 21.36 14.56
C PHE A 83 3.61 22.20 15.71
N HIS A 84 2.94 23.30 16.05
CA HIS A 84 3.37 24.16 17.14
C HIS A 84 3.40 23.39 18.47
N ASP A 85 2.36 22.62 18.77
CA ASP A 85 2.30 21.83 20.01
C ASP A 85 3.37 20.74 20.04
N LEU A 86 3.63 20.08 18.90
CA LEU A 86 4.72 19.11 18.77
C LEU A 86 6.10 19.75 19.00
N SER A 87 6.31 20.98 18.50
CA SER A 87 7.58 21.72 18.69
C SER A 87 7.84 22.12 20.14
N GLN A 88 6.79 22.23 20.98
CA GLN A 88 6.95 22.47 22.43
C GLN A 88 7.44 21.23 23.17
N ILE A 89 7.19 20.02 22.65
CA ILE A 89 7.69 18.76 23.23
C ILE A 89 9.18 18.63 22.95
N ASN A 90 9.61 18.97 21.73
CA ASN A 90 11.01 18.95 21.33
C ASN A 90 11.31 20.11 20.37
N ALA A 91 12.10 21.08 20.84
CA ALA A 91 12.46 22.26 20.05
C ALA A 91 13.38 21.93 18.86
N ASP A 92 14.09 20.80 18.91
CA ASP A 92 14.93 20.31 17.81
C ASP A 92 14.13 19.45 16.80
N LEU A 93 12.79 19.55 16.79
CA LEU A 93 11.93 18.75 15.92
C LEU A 93 12.23 19.03 14.44
N ASP A 94 12.59 17.96 13.75
CA ASP A 94 12.81 17.89 12.31
C ASP A 94 11.76 16.95 11.69
N LEU A 95 10.59 17.51 11.36
CA LEU A 95 9.44 16.75 10.83
C LEU A 95 9.40 16.81 9.30
N TRP A 96 9.56 15.65 8.67
CA TRP A 96 9.46 15.47 7.22
C TRP A 96 8.16 14.79 6.85
N VAL A 97 7.46 15.32 5.85
CA VAL A 97 6.31 14.63 5.25
C VAL A 97 6.67 14.21 3.83
N ALA A 98 6.84 12.91 3.62
CA ALA A 98 6.92 12.32 2.29
C ALA A 98 5.48 12.19 1.75
N PHE A 99 5.03 13.26 1.11
CA PHE A 99 3.67 13.43 0.59
C PHE A 99 3.56 13.06 -0.89
N GLY A 100 2.46 12.38 -1.23
CA GLY A 100 2.02 12.20 -2.61
C GLY A 100 2.74 11.06 -3.32
N CYS A 101 1.99 10.02 -3.68
CA CYS A 101 2.35 9.14 -4.79
C CYS A 101 1.19 8.27 -5.27
N ASP A 102 -0.07 8.73 -5.19
CA ASP A 102 -1.16 8.04 -5.90
C ASP A 102 -1.15 8.43 -7.38
N THR A 103 -0.14 7.91 -8.05
CA THR A 103 0.16 8.15 -9.46
C THR A 103 -0.23 6.95 -10.33
N THR A 104 -0.70 5.90 -9.69
CA THR A 104 -1.26 4.73 -10.35
C THR A 104 -2.71 5.02 -10.73
N SER A 105 -3.12 4.60 -11.92
CA SER A 105 -4.54 4.63 -12.30
C SER A 105 -5.38 3.72 -11.39
N ALA A 106 -6.69 3.91 -11.35
CA ALA A 106 -7.59 3.05 -10.59
C ALA A 106 -8.40 2.10 -11.51
N PHE A 107 -8.91 1.00 -10.94
CA PHE A 107 -9.88 0.15 -11.60
C PHE A 107 -11.30 0.70 -11.41
N GLY A 108 -12.00 0.96 -12.52
CA GLY A 108 -13.34 1.58 -12.50
C GLY A 108 -14.34 0.80 -11.65
N GLY A 109 -14.96 1.47 -10.69
CA GLY A 109 -15.99 0.88 -9.81
C GLY A 109 -15.48 -0.19 -8.84
N LYS A 110 -14.15 -0.30 -8.63
CA LYS A 110 -13.54 -1.26 -7.71
C LYS A 110 -12.85 -0.53 -6.57
N GLY A 111 -13.35 -0.74 -5.34
CA GLY A 111 -12.77 -0.17 -4.12
C GLY A 111 -11.90 -1.16 -3.35
N LYS A 112 -11.21 -0.66 -2.31
CA LYS A 112 -10.30 -1.43 -1.43
C LYS A 112 -10.97 -2.71 -0.90
N LYS A 113 -12.21 -2.62 -0.40
CA LYS A 113 -12.97 -3.76 0.13
C LYS A 113 -13.24 -4.85 -0.92
N SER A 114 -13.72 -4.47 -2.10
CA SER A 114 -13.98 -5.43 -3.19
C SER A 114 -12.69 -6.08 -3.70
N PHE A 115 -11.60 -5.31 -3.74
CA PHE A 115 -10.29 -5.82 -4.15
C PHE A 115 -9.77 -6.84 -3.14
N TRP A 116 -9.80 -6.51 -1.84
CA TRP A 116 -9.39 -7.41 -0.76
C TRP A 116 -10.16 -8.73 -0.76
N GLN A 117 -11.48 -8.69 -0.95
CA GLN A 117 -12.27 -9.91 -1.05
C GLN A 117 -11.90 -10.78 -2.26
N SER A 118 -11.38 -10.17 -3.33
CA SER A 118 -10.96 -10.89 -4.54
C SER A 118 -9.59 -11.50 -4.36
N TRP A 119 -8.68 -10.81 -3.67
CA TRP A 119 -7.40 -11.36 -3.24
C TRP A 119 -7.59 -12.55 -2.28
N ASN A 120 -8.47 -12.47 -1.29
CA ASN A 120 -8.78 -13.63 -0.44
C ASN A 120 -9.36 -14.83 -1.21
N ALA A 121 -9.98 -14.60 -2.37
CA ALA A 121 -10.50 -15.68 -3.22
C ALA A 121 -9.44 -16.26 -4.17
N TYR A 122 -8.28 -15.61 -4.29
CA TYR A 122 -7.17 -15.99 -5.16
C TYR A 122 -5.85 -15.63 -4.48
N GLU A 123 -5.49 -16.42 -3.46
CA GLU A 123 -4.34 -16.14 -2.59
C GLU A 123 -2.99 -16.31 -3.30
N GLU A 124 -2.94 -17.05 -4.41
CA GLU A 124 -1.72 -17.32 -5.18
C GLU A 124 -1.09 -16.06 -5.80
N VAL A 125 -1.85 -14.96 -5.89
CA VAL A 125 -1.32 -13.65 -6.30
C VAL A 125 -0.35 -13.06 -5.26
N THR A 126 -0.42 -13.50 -4.00
CA THR A 126 0.44 -13.02 -2.92
C THR A 126 1.92 -13.21 -3.26
N ASP A 127 2.28 -14.35 -3.86
CA ASP A 127 3.67 -14.60 -4.26
C ASP A 127 4.15 -13.59 -5.29
N ALA A 128 3.30 -13.18 -6.24
CA ALA A 128 3.66 -12.17 -7.23
C ALA A 128 3.90 -10.81 -6.57
N PHE A 129 3.06 -10.42 -5.61
CA PHE A 129 3.27 -9.18 -4.85
C PHE A 129 4.54 -9.22 -4.01
N VAL A 130 4.80 -10.34 -3.32
CA VAL A 130 6.03 -10.52 -2.54
C VAL A 130 7.25 -10.48 -3.46
N HIS A 131 7.20 -11.17 -4.60
CA HIS A 131 8.28 -11.17 -5.57
C HIS A 131 8.61 -9.76 -6.05
N LEU A 132 7.61 -9.00 -6.48
CA LEU A 132 7.78 -7.64 -7.01
C LEU A 132 8.17 -6.62 -5.95
N ALA A 133 7.65 -6.75 -4.73
CA ALA A 133 7.90 -5.77 -3.67
C ALA A 133 9.18 -6.04 -2.87
N ILE A 134 9.60 -7.30 -2.76
CA ILE A 134 10.71 -7.72 -1.88
C ILE A 134 11.91 -8.19 -2.70
N SER A 135 11.70 -9.13 -3.61
CA SER A 135 12.79 -9.84 -4.30
C SER A 135 13.32 -9.06 -5.51
N HIS A 136 12.43 -8.47 -6.30
CA HIS A 136 12.76 -7.77 -7.54
C HIS A 136 11.99 -6.45 -7.65
N PRO A 137 12.30 -5.46 -6.78
CA PRO A 137 11.73 -4.12 -6.93
C PRO A 137 12.08 -3.56 -8.30
N PHE A 138 11.13 -2.86 -8.93
CA PHE A 138 11.25 -2.30 -10.27
C PHE A 138 11.36 -3.33 -11.42
N GLU A 139 11.01 -4.60 -11.20
CA GLU A 139 11.00 -5.58 -12.28
C GLU A 139 10.11 -5.13 -13.46
N HIS A 140 10.66 -5.21 -14.67
CA HIS A 140 9.92 -4.88 -15.88
C HIS A 140 9.20 -6.12 -16.40
N LEU A 141 7.89 -6.14 -16.25
CA LEU A 141 7.05 -7.28 -16.62
C LEU A 141 6.66 -7.28 -18.10
N ASP A 142 6.34 -8.45 -18.63
CA ASP A 142 5.69 -8.64 -19.93
C ASP A 142 4.48 -9.58 -19.81
N LEU A 143 3.82 -9.87 -20.93
CA LEU A 143 2.62 -10.73 -20.97
C LEU A 143 2.90 -12.19 -20.62
N HIS A 144 4.16 -12.62 -20.65
CA HIS A 144 4.59 -13.99 -20.38
C HIS A 144 5.14 -14.16 -18.97
N SER A 145 5.41 -13.05 -18.27
CA SER A 145 5.89 -13.04 -16.91
C SER A 145 4.88 -13.69 -15.97
N GLU A 146 5.35 -14.62 -15.14
CA GLU A 146 4.48 -15.35 -14.20
C GLU A 146 3.78 -14.39 -13.23
N SER A 147 4.52 -13.40 -12.72
CA SER A 147 3.97 -12.33 -11.87
C SER A 147 2.86 -11.56 -12.58
N PHE A 148 3.01 -11.24 -13.87
CA PHE A 148 1.98 -10.55 -14.64
C PHE A 148 0.74 -11.44 -14.80
N GLN A 149 0.89 -12.72 -15.15
CA GLN A 149 -0.23 -13.64 -15.35
C GLN A 149 -1.03 -13.85 -14.06
N ARG A 150 -0.35 -13.94 -12.90
CA ARG A 150 -1.00 -14.02 -11.59
C ARG A 150 -1.77 -12.73 -11.28
N ILE A 151 -1.19 -11.55 -11.50
CA ILE A 151 -1.89 -10.28 -11.30
C ILE A 151 -3.07 -10.13 -12.28
N GLU A 152 -2.89 -10.55 -13.53
CA GLU A 152 -3.94 -10.54 -14.54
C GLU A 152 -5.12 -11.42 -14.12
N ARG A 153 -4.84 -12.62 -13.60
CA ARG A 153 -5.88 -13.51 -13.06
C ARG A 153 -6.59 -12.87 -11.86
N LEU A 154 -5.87 -12.20 -10.96
CA LEU A 154 -6.51 -11.45 -9.87
C LEU A 154 -7.47 -10.38 -10.42
N VAL A 155 -7.08 -9.63 -11.45
CA VAL A 155 -7.95 -8.61 -12.06
C VAL A 155 -9.20 -9.25 -12.66
N VAL A 156 -9.12 -10.45 -13.25
CA VAL A 156 -10.34 -11.18 -13.66
C VAL A 156 -11.26 -11.42 -12.46
N VAL A 157 -10.73 -11.93 -11.34
CA VAL A 157 -11.51 -12.21 -10.12
C VAL A 157 -12.11 -10.93 -9.51
N VAL A 158 -11.39 -9.80 -9.60
CA VAL A 158 -11.88 -8.47 -9.16
C VAL A 158 -13.12 -8.03 -9.94
N TYR A 159 -13.15 -8.30 -11.24
CA TYR A 159 -14.31 -7.95 -12.08
C TYR A 159 -15.41 -9.00 -12.04
N ASP A 160 -15.04 -10.27 -11.93
CA ASP A 160 -15.95 -11.40 -11.88
C ASP A 160 -15.35 -12.60 -11.16
N LYS A 161 -15.70 -12.75 -9.87
CA LYS A 161 -15.26 -13.86 -9.01
C LYS A 161 -15.69 -15.23 -9.51
N THR A 162 -16.71 -15.30 -10.37
CA THR A 162 -17.24 -16.56 -10.91
C THR A 162 -16.56 -16.97 -12.22
N SER A 163 -15.78 -16.09 -12.83
CA SER A 163 -15.12 -16.38 -14.10
C SER A 163 -13.90 -17.28 -13.89
N ASN A 164 -13.79 -18.29 -14.76
CA ASN A 164 -12.62 -19.17 -14.87
C ASN A 164 -11.60 -18.66 -15.89
N ALA A 165 -11.82 -17.49 -16.49
CA ALA A 165 -10.90 -16.91 -17.46
C ALA A 165 -9.53 -16.62 -16.82
N LYS A 166 -8.47 -17.00 -17.54
CA LYS A 166 -7.09 -16.80 -17.07
C LYS A 166 -6.56 -15.39 -17.31
N ASN A 167 -7.12 -14.69 -18.31
CA ASN A 167 -6.66 -13.39 -18.76
C ASN A 167 -7.83 -12.40 -18.92
N VAL A 168 -7.53 -11.10 -18.93
CA VAL A 168 -8.58 -10.07 -18.99
C VAL A 168 -9.28 -10.02 -20.34
N CYS A 169 -8.64 -10.44 -21.43
CA CYS A 169 -9.27 -10.48 -22.76
C CYS A 169 -10.42 -11.49 -22.82
N SER A 170 -10.21 -12.72 -22.34
CA SER A 170 -11.24 -13.74 -22.21
C SER A 170 -12.35 -13.30 -21.26
N ALA A 171 -11.99 -12.72 -20.10
CA ALA A 171 -12.97 -12.21 -19.14
C ALA A 171 -13.83 -11.07 -19.72
N ARG A 172 -13.22 -10.15 -20.48
CA ARG A 172 -13.95 -9.09 -21.20
C ARG A 172 -14.97 -9.67 -22.18
N MET A 173 -14.57 -10.68 -22.95
CA MET A 173 -15.45 -11.35 -23.89
C MET A 173 -16.63 -12.04 -23.18
N GLU A 174 -16.37 -12.76 -22.09
CA GLU A 174 -17.41 -13.41 -21.28
C GLU A 174 -18.39 -12.37 -20.71
N LEU A 175 -17.86 -11.31 -20.06
CA LEU A 175 -18.69 -10.30 -19.41
C LEU A 175 -19.54 -9.51 -20.40
N PHE A 176 -18.97 -9.17 -21.55
CA PHE A 176 -19.67 -8.44 -22.60
C PHE A 176 -20.71 -9.32 -23.29
N SER A 177 -20.31 -10.48 -23.81
CA SER A 177 -21.16 -11.30 -24.68
C SER A 177 -22.15 -12.17 -23.93
N GLN A 178 -21.78 -12.69 -22.75
CA GLN A 178 -22.61 -13.66 -22.02
C GLN A 178 -23.37 -13.02 -20.87
N LYS A 179 -22.79 -12.00 -20.23
CA LYS A 179 -23.37 -11.33 -19.06
C LYS A 179 -23.91 -9.93 -19.35
N SER A 180 -23.83 -9.48 -20.61
CA SER A 180 -24.34 -8.17 -21.07
C SER A 180 -23.90 -6.99 -20.20
N GLN A 181 -22.67 -7.03 -19.69
CA GLN A 181 -22.12 -5.95 -18.88
C GLN A 181 -21.79 -4.73 -19.75
N ALA A 182 -22.02 -3.54 -19.18
CA ALA A 182 -21.62 -2.29 -19.81
C ALA A 182 -20.08 -2.17 -19.86
N VAL A 183 -19.57 -1.40 -20.84
CA VAL A 183 -18.12 -1.30 -21.14
C VAL A 183 -17.31 -0.69 -19.98
N ASP A 184 -17.94 0.13 -19.15
CA ASP A 184 -17.36 0.70 -17.93
C ASP A 184 -17.27 -0.31 -16.77
N LYS A 185 -17.93 -1.46 -16.88
CA LYS A 185 -17.99 -2.52 -15.86
C LYS A 185 -17.18 -3.78 -16.22
N ILE A 186 -16.44 -3.75 -17.32
CA ILE A 186 -15.54 -4.85 -17.74
C ILE A 186 -14.08 -4.50 -17.43
N PRO A 187 -13.20 -5.51 -17.23
CA PRO A 187 -11.80 -5.26 -16.90
C PRO A 187 -11.07 -4.50 -18.00
N PRO A 188 -9.96 -3.80 -17.71
CA PRO A 188 -9.17 -3.08 -18.72
C PRO A 188 -8.65 -4.02 -19.82
N THR A 189 -8.19 -3.45 -20.95
CA THR A 189 -7.46 -4.24 -21.95
C THR A 189 -6.14 -4.73 -21.36
N GLN A 190 -5.58 -5.82 -21.91
CA GLN A 190 -4.34 -6.40 -21.42
C GLN A 190 -3.16 -5.40 -21.47
N ASN A 191 -3.07 -4.59 -22.53
CA ASN A 191 -2.06 -3.54 -22.64
C ASN A 191 -2.24 -2.45 -21.57
N ALA A 192 -3.48 -1.99 -21.35
CA ALA A 192 -3.75 -0.98 -20.33
C ALA A 192 -3.44 -1.52 -18.91
N LEU A 193 -3.73 -2.80 -18.68
CA LEU A 193 -3.37 -3.48 -17.45
C LEU A 193 -1.85 -3.55 -17.26
N LEU A 194 -1.09 -3.92 -18.30
CA LEU A 194 0.37 -3.96 -18.23
C LEU A 194 0.97 -2.60 -17.87
N GLN A 195 0.51 -1.52 -18.52
CA GLN A 195 0.94 -0.16 -18.17
C GLN A 195 0.59 0.22 -16.72
N HIS A 196 -0.61 -0.14 -16.26
CA HIS A 196 -1.02 0.09 -14.87
C HIS A 196 -0.10 -0.66 -13.89
N ILE A 197 0.22 -1.92 -14.18
CA ILE A 197 1.11 -2.73 -13.34
C ILE A 197 2.52 -2.15 -13.32
N TRP A 198 3.08 -1.71 -14.46
CA TRP A 198 4.40 -1.06 -14.46
C TRP A 198 4.46 0.16 -13.55
N ARG A 199 3.44 1.03 -13.59
CA ARG A 199 3.36 2.17 -12.66
C ARG A 199 3.28 1.71 -11.21
N ALA A 200 2.46 0.69 -10.93
CA ALA A 200 2.31 0.16 -9.58
C ALA A 200 3.59 -0.48 -9.04
N VAL A 201 4.31 -1.24 -9.86
CA VAL A 201 5.61 -1.83 -9.51
C VAL A 201 6.65 -0.76 -9.28
N TYR A 202 6.67 0.29 -10.10
CA TYR A 202 7.56 1.43 -9.90
C TYR A 202 7.32 2.13 -8.56
N GLN A 203 6.05 2.40 -8.23
CA GLN A 203 5.68 3.03 -6.96
C GLN A 203 5.96 2.14 -5.75
N ALA A 204 5.69 0.84 -5.85
CA ALA A 204 6.05 -0.14 -4.83
C ALA A 204 7.57 -0.20 -4.64
N GLY A 205 8.35 -0.13 -5.72
CA GLY A 205 9.80 -0.07 -5.70
C GLY A 205 10.32 1.16 -4.96
N ILE A 206 9.82 2.36 -5.29
CA ILE A 206 10.17 3.61 -4.58
C ILE A 206 9.81 3.49 -3.09
N SER A 207 8.62 2.97 -2.79
CA SER A 207 8.15 2.78 -1.42
C SER A 207 9.00 1.76 -0.66
N ARG A 208 9.54 0.75 -1.34
CA ARG A 208 10.44 -0.24 -0.76
C ARG A 208 11.82 0.33 -0.48
N THR A 209 12.38 1.08 -1.42
CA THR A 209 13.75 1.62 -1.35
C THR A 209 13.83 2.96 -0.63
N CYS A 210 12.71 3.61 -0.38
CA CYS A 210 12.31 3.87 0.98
C CYS A 210 13.32 4.60 1.87
N MET A 211 14.00 3.76 2.64
CA MET A 211 14.89 4.08 3.73
C MET A 211 16.36 4.15 3.29
N LEU A 212 16.65 3.90 2.01
CA LEU A 212 18.00 4.03 1.46
C LEU A 212 18.33 5.52 1.32
N SER A 213 19.43 5.93 1.94
CA SER A 213 19.90 7.33 1.94
C SER A 213 20.22 7.85 0.53
N GLN A 214 20.61 6.96 -0.40
CA GLN A 214 20.83 7.27 -1.81
C GLN A 214 20.05 6.28 -2.67
N GLN A 215 18.87 6.72 -3.12
CA GLN A 215 18.04 5.90 -4.02
C GLN A 215 18.58 5.97 -5.46
N THR A 216 18.92 4.81 -6.03
CA THR A 216 19.14 4.67 -7.47
C THR A 216 17.86 4.15 -8.13
N ASN A 217 16.93 5.06 -8.39
CA ASN A 217 15.65 4.72 -9.02
C ASN A 217 15.79 4.68 -10.55
N PRO A 218 15.17 3.70 -11.23
CA PRO A 218 15.18 3.66 -12.68
C PRO A 218 14.33 4.81 -13.28
N CYS A 219 14.55 5.11 -14.55
CA CYS A 219 13.88 6.22 -15.25
C CYS A 219 12.36 5.99 -15.30
N SER A 220 11.57 6.97 -14.86
CA SER A 220 10.11 6.85 -14.79
C SER A 220 9.45 6.58 -16.14
N THR A 221 9.99 7.13 -17.23
CA THR A 221 9.48 6.91 -18.60
C THR A 221 9.54 5.44 -19.04
N ALA A 222 10.37 4.62 -18.39
CA ALA A 222 10.40 3.17 -18.63
C ALA A 222 9.25 2.42 -17.92
N TYR A 223 8.46 3.10 -17.08
CA TYR A 223 7.37 2.53 -16.29
C TYR A 223 6.03 3.20 -16.62
N ALA A 224 5.78 3.39 -17.91
CA ALA A 224 4.54 3.93 -18.45
C ALA A 224 4.22 5.38 -18.06
N TRP A 225 5.23 6.21 -17.81
CA TRP A 225 5.08 7.66 -17.59
C TRP A 225 5.37 8.48 -18.85
#